data_AF-A0A0B6Z8G1-F1
#
_entry.id   AF-A0A0B6Z8G1-F1
#
_cell.length_a   1.000
_cell.length_b   1.000
_cell.length_c   1.000
_cell.angle_alpha   90.00
_cell.angle_beta   90.00
_cell.angle_gamma   90.00
#
_symmetry.space_group_name_H-M   'P 1'
#
loop_
_entity.id
_entity.type
_entity.pdbx_description
1 polymer ?
#
loop_
_entity_poly.entity_id
_entity_poly.type
_entity_poly.pdbx_seq_one_letter_code
_entity_poly.pdbx_strand_id
1 'polypeptide(L)'
;RYNVTHEARLIARPFNPDVLTNITLEDLQGDEDCICDFVQVEPGLFIGEWAVCNYVNNGRHPMYSLIYTCNHDIAIMPLNVKEVRTRFPYNYKRRGHRYSLIQV
;
A
#
# COMPACT_ATOMS: atom_id res chain seq x y z
N ARG A 1 -5.21 -6.15 0.14
CA ARG A 1 -3.77 -6.50 0.37
C ARG A 1 -3.67 -8.02 0.43
N TYR A 2 -2.57 -8.61 -0.04
CA TYR A 2 -2.36 -10.07 0.08
C TYR A 2 -1.16 -10.35 0.97
N ASN A 3 -1.31 -11.31 1.87
CA ASN A 3 -0.18 -11.93 2.57
C ASN A 3 0.32 -13.10 1.72
N VAL A 4 1.63 -13.34 1.73
CA VAL A 4 2.25 -14.46 1.00
C VAL A 4 2.64 -15.53 2.02
N THR A 5 2.10 -16.73 1.88
CA THR A 5 2.20 -17.81 2.88
C THR A 5 3.57 -18.50 2.98
N HIS A 6 4.53 -18.17 2.10
CA HIS A 6 5.85 -18.80 2.03
C HIS A 6 6.99 -17.76 2.16
N GLU A 7 7.14 -17.22 3.36
CA GLU A 7 7.69 -15.89 3.64
C GLU A 7 9.23 -15.77 3.78
N ALA A 8 9.99 -16.85 3.83
CA ALA A 8 11.43 -16.75 4.15
C ALA A 8 12.27 -15.99 3.10
N ARG A 9 11.80 -15.88 1.84
CA ARG A 9 12.55 -15.27 0.73
C ARG A 9 12.12 -13.83 0.38
N LEU A 10 11.04 -13.33 0.97
CA LEU A 10 10.44 -12.03 0.65
C LEU A 10 10.72 -10.95 1.72
N ILE A 11 11.56 -11.25 2.72
CA ILE A 11 11.96 -10.30 3.75
C ILE A 11 12.71 -9.14 3.09
N ALA A 12 12.22 -7.91 3.32
CA ALA A 12 12.67 -6.64 2.73
C ALA A 12 14.18 -6.39 2.87
N ARG A 13 14.94 -6.96 1.95
CA ARG A 13 16.33 -6.67 1.56
C ARG A 13 16.33 -6.62 0.03
N PRO A 14 17.39 -6.17 -0.69
CA PRO A 14 17.35 -6.18 -2.16
C PRO A 14 16.93 -7.57 -2.63
N PHE A 15 15.70 -7.61 -3.13
CA PHE A 15 14.97 -8.84 -3.37
C PHE A 15 15.21 -9.23 -4.82
N ASN A 16 15.47 -10.52 -5.08
CA ASN A 16 15.67 -10.99 -6.44
C ASN A 16 14.30 -11.02 -7.16
N PRO A 17 14.07 -10.19 -8.19
CA PRO A 17 12.80 -10.17 -8.92
C PRO A 17 12.39 -11.53 -9.50
N ASP A 18 13.36 -12.42 -9.78
CA ASP A 18 13.10 -13.77 -10.27
C ASP A 18 12.32 -14.63 -9.27
N VAL A 19 12.23 -14.24 -8.00
CA VAL A 19 11.43 -14.95 -7.01
C VAL A 19 9.94 -14.58 -7.12
N LEU A 20 9.57 -13.44 -7.75
CA LEU A 20 8.16 -13.08 -7.98
C LEU A 20 7.53 -13.92 -9.08
N THR A 21 8.32 -14.44 -10.02
CA THR A 21 7.81 -15.18 -11.18
C THR A 21 7.17 -16.51 -10.79
N ASN A 22 7.46 -17.02 -9.58
CA ASN A 22 6.92 -18.26 -9.06
C ASN A 22 5.73 -18.06 -8.10
N ILE A 23 5.30 -16.82 -7.84
CA ILE A 23 4.13 -16.57 -6.98
C ILE A 23 2.86 -16.86 -7.78
N THR A 24 2.05 -17.77 -7.28
CA THR A 24 0.74 -18.10 -7.85
C THR A 24 -0.40 -17.46 -7.06
N LEU A 25 -1.63 -17.46 -7.60
CA LEU A 25 -2.81 -16.96 -6.86
C LEU A 25 -3.08 -17.76 -5.59
N GLU A 26 -2.74 -19.05 -5.56
CA GLU A 26 -2.91 -19.93 -4.39
C GLU A 26 -1.98 -19.54 -3.23
N ASP A 27 -0.86 -18.87 -3.54
CA ASP A 27 0.07 -18.33 -2.55
C ASP A 27 -0.39 -17.00 -1.94
N LEU A 28 -1.47 -16.41 -2.47
CA LEU A 28 -1.99 -15.12 -2.04
C LEU A 28 -3.20 -15.30 -1.12
N GLN A 29 -3.02 -14.93 0.15
CA GLN A 29 -4.13 -14.87 1.10
C GLN A 29 -4.61 -13.43 1.23
N GLY A 30 -5.81 -13.18 0.69
CA GLY A 30 -6.50 -11.91 0.82
C GLY A 30 -7.37 -11.88 2.07
N ASP A 31 -7.52 -10.70 2.64
CA ASP A 31 -8.53 -10.41 3.66
C ASP A 31 -9.59 -9.51 2.99
N GLU A 32 -10.84 -9.93 3.00
CA GLU A 32 -11.96 -9.22 2.36
C GLU A 32 -12.28 -7.90 3.06
N ASP A 33 -11.97 -7.78 4.36
CA ASP A 33 -12.13 -6.54 5.11
C ASP A 33 -10.92 -5.60 4.94
N CYS A 34 -9.89 -6.07 4.24
CA CYS A 34 -8.66 -5.34 3.92
C CYS A 34 -8.70 -4.70 2.53
N ILE A 35 -9.66 -3.80 2.35
CA ILE A 35 -9.89 -3.08 1.10
C ILE A 35 -9.10 -1.78 1.02
N CYS A 36 -8.97 -1.30 -0.21
CA CYS A 36 -8.34 -0.05 -0.54
C CYS A 36 -9.13 0.60 -1.67
N ASP A 37 -9.73 1.74 -1.37
CA ASP A 37 -10.67 2.42 -2.26
C ASP A 37 -10.10 3.75 -2.69
N PHE A 38 -10.02 3.98 -3.99
CA PHE A 38 -9.54 5.23 -4.57
C PHE A 38 -10.54 5.78 -5.58
N VAL A 39 -10.66 7.10 -5.56
CA VAL A 39 -11.38 7.86 -6.57
C VAL A 39 -10.44 8.83 -7.25
N GLN A 40 -10.54 8.90 -8.58
CA GLN A 40 -9.90 9.96 -9.35
C GLN A 40 -10.76 11.21 -9.24
N VAL A 41 -10.26 12.24 -8.57
CA VAL A 41 -10.99 13.51 -8.40
C VAL A 41 -10.65 14.51 -9.49
N GLU A 42 -9.43 14.43 -10.04
CA GLU A 42 -8.96 15.23 -11.17
C GLU A 42 -7.97 14.41 -12.01
N PRO A 43 -7.69 14.80 -13.27
CA PRO A 43 -6.67 14.14 -14.08
C PRO A 43 -5.31 14.09 -13.36
N GLY A 44 -4.87 12.87 -13.04
CA GLY A 44 -3.60 12.63 -12.33
C GLY A 44 -3.63 12.89 -10.81
N LEU A 45 -4.80 13.07 -10.20
CA LEU A 45 -5.01 13.17 -8.75
C LEU A 45 -6.00 12.11 -8.28
N PHE A 46 -5.54 11.24 -7.38
CA PHE A 46 -6.34 10.19 -6.76
C PHE A 46 -6.36 10.41 -5.25
N ILE A 47 -7.53 10.25 -4.66
CA ILE A 47 -7.72 10.31 -3.21
C ILE A 47 -8.42 9.04 -2.79
N GLY A 48 -8.01 8.47 -1.67
CA GLY A 48 -8.59 7.22 -1.23
C GLY A 48 -8.27 6.88 0.20
N GLU A 49 -8.81 5.75 0.61
CA GLU A 49 -8.65 5.17 1.93
C GLU A 49 -8.06 3.77 1.82
N TRP A 50 -7.10 3.46 2.70
CA TRP A 50 -6.47 2.15 2.78
C TRP A 50 -6.59 1.61 4.20
N ALA A 51 -7.30 0.49 4.37
CA ALA A 51 -7.39 -0.22 5.64
C ALA A 51 -6.02 -0.70 6.17
N VAL A 52 -5.82 -0.56 7.48
CA VAL A 52 -4.66 -1.04 8.23
C VAL A 52 -4.89 -2.48 8.68
N CYS A 53 -4.62 -3.42 7.79
CA CYS A 53 -5.13 -4.80 7.93
C CYS A 53 -4.35 -5.67 8.94
N ASN A 54 -3.20 -5.20 9.40
CA ASN A 54 -2.43 -5.84 10.47
C ASN A 54 -2.88 -5.35 11.87
N TYR A 55 -3.92 -4.52 11.96
CA TYR A 55 -4.38 -3.94 13.21
C TYR A 55 -5.90 -3.76 13.23
N VAL A 56 -6.53 -4.20 14.32
CA VAL A 56 -7.97 -4.05 14.54
C VAL A 56 -8.19 -3.19 15.77
N ASN A 57 -9.06 -2.18 15.65
CA ASN A 57 -9.49 -1.33 16.75
C ASN A 57 -11.02 -1.30 16.78
N ASN A 58 -11.60 -1.65 17.93
CA ASN A 58 -13.06 -1.72 18.11
C ASN A 58 -13.78 -2.54 17.01
N GLY A 59 -13.18 -3.67 16.60
CA GLY A 59 -13.75 -4.56 15.59
C GLY A 59 -13.70 -4.05 14.16
N ARG A 60 -12.94 -2.97 13.88
CA ARG A 60 -12.70 -2.46 12.53
C ARG A 60 -11.22 -2.20 12.27
N HIS A 61 -10.81 -2.33 11.03
CA HIS A 61 -9.50 -1.84 10.59
C HIS A 61 -9.54 -0.31 10.52
N PRO A 62 -8.65 0.41 11.21
CA PRO A 62 -8.45 1.84 10.94
C PRO A 62 -8.06 2.04 9.48
N MET A 63 -8.24 3.26 8.95
CA MET A 63 -7.93 3.57 7.55
C MET A 63 -6.93 4.72 7.45
N TYR A 64 -5.96 4.56 6.55
CA TYR A 64 -5.08 5.62 6.07
C TYR A 64 -5.83 6.43 5.02
N SER A 65 -5.75 7.76 5.07
CA SER A 65 -6.16 8.60 3.94
C SER A 65 -4.94 8.89 3.09
N LEU A 66 -5.06 8.65 1.78
CA LEU A 66 -3.95 8.70 0.83
C LEU A 66 -4.30 9.64 -0.33
N ILE A 67 -3.33 10.47 -0.70
CA ILE A 67 -3.43 11.38 -1.85
C ILE A 67 -2.28 11.10 -2.78
N TYR A 68 -2.59 10.61 -3.97
CA TYR A 68 -1.62 10.32 -5.02
C TYR A 68 -1.70 11.34 -6.13
N THR A 69 -0.55 11.90 -6.46
CA THR A 69 -0.33 12.66 -7.70
C THR A 69 0.75 11.97 -8.53
N CYS A 70 1.01 12.48 -9.73
CA CYS A 70 2.09 11.98 -10.58
C CYS A 70 3.48 11.93 -9.90
N ASN A 71 3.75 12.80 -8.93
CA ASN A 71 5.10 12.99 -8.37
C ASN A 71 5.15 12.97 -6.84
N HIS A 72 4.00 13.10 -6.18
CA HIS A 72 3.88 13.15 -4.72
C HIS A 72 2.84 12.14 -4.23
N ASP A 73 3.12 11.57 -3.08
CA ASP A 73 2.19 10.79 -2.27
C ASP A 73 2.12 11.43 -0.89
N ILE A 74 0.91 11.68 -0.40
CA ILE A 74 0.65 12.16 0.95
C ILE A 74 -0.15 11.10 1.68
N ALA A 75 0.38 10.64 2.81
CA ALA A 75 -0.29 9.68 3.66
C ALA A 75 -0.63 10.27 5.04
N ILE A 76 -1.92 10.24 5.37
CA ILE A 76 -2.47 10.70 6.64
C ILE A 76 -2.86 9.46 7.44
N MET A 77 -2.16 9.25 8.54
CA MET A 77 -2.33 8.05 9.34
C MET A 77 -3.24 8.30 10.55
N PRO A 78 -4.16 7.39 10.91
CA PRO A 78 -4.99 7.52 12.08
C PRO A 78 -4.13 7.39 13.35
N LEU A 79 -4.45 8.18 14.39
CA LEU A 79 -3.63 8.26 15.62
C LEU A 79 -3.56 6.95 16.42
N ASN A 80 -4.46 6.01 16.15
CA ASN A 80 -4.62 4.79 16.94
C ASN A 80 -3.94 3.57 16.30
N VAL A 81 -2.91 3.74 15.46
CA VAL A 81 -2.18 2.62 14.86
C VAL A 81 -0.70 2.64 15.22
N LYS A 82 -0.11 1.46 15.45
CA LYS A 82 1.26 1.29 15.95
C LYS A 82 2.34 1.88 15.04
N GLU A 83 2.05 2.06 13.77
CA GLU A 83 3.00 2.50 12.73
C GLU A 83 3.28 4.02 12.76
N VAL A 84 2.48 4.78 13.52
CA VAL A 84 2.54 6.24 13.51
C VAL A 84 3.47 6.76 14.60
N ARG A 85 4.51 7.47 14.15
CA ARG A 85 5.44 8.17 15.04
C ARG A 85 5.12 9.66 15.21
N THR A 86 4.30 10.24 14.33
CA THR A 86 4.05 11.68 14.27
C THR A 86 2.60 11.98 13.89
N ARG A 87 2.07 13.12 14.36
CA ARG A 87 0.71 13.59 14.02
C ARG A 87 0.61 14.26 12.65
N PHE A 88 1.73 14.47 11.96
CA PHE A 88 1.77 15.12 10.66
C PHE A 88 1.68 14.10 9.51
N PRO A 89 1.04 14.48 8.38
CA PRO A 89 1.05 13.67 7.17
C PRO A 89 2.48 13.38 6.71
N TYR A 90 2.71 12.15 6.24
CA TYR A 90 3.94 11.78 5.58
C TYR A 90 3.88 12.23 4.13
N ASN A 91 4.87 13.02 3.71
CA ASN A 91 4.98 13.53 2.34
C ASN A 91 6.13 12.82 1.63
N TYR A 92 5.81 12.05 0.60
CA TYR A 92 6.78 11.34 -0.22
C TYR A 92 6.90 12.02 -1.57
N LYS A 93 8.14 12.21 -2.02
CA LYS A 93 8.46 12.73 -3.35
C LYS A 93 9.27 11.70 -4.11
N ARG A 94 8.79 11.32 -5.29
CA ARG A 94 9.51 10.39 -6.16
C ARG A 94 10.91 10.93 -6.50
N ARG A 95 11.91 10.05 -6.43
CA ARG A 95 13.26 10.30 -6.96
C ARG A 95 13.55 9.26 -8.06
N GLY A 96 14.05 9.70 -9.21
CA GLY A 96 14.39 8.82 -10.34
C GLY A 96 13.39 8.83 -11.51
N HIS A 97 13.75 8.15 -12.59
CA HIS A 97 13.00 8.14 -13.85
C HIS A 97 11.66 7.41 -13.75
N ARG A 98 10.76 7.71 -14.69
CA ARG A 98 9.50 6.98 -14.92
C ARG A 98 9.81 5.73 -15.75
N TYR A 99 9.31 4.59 -15.31
CA TYR A 99 9.19 3.42 -16.18
C TYR A 99 7.93 3.60 -17.01
N SER A 100 8.01 3.37 -18.32
CA SER A 100 6.83 3.37 -19.17
C SER A 100 5.88 2.27 -18.68
N LEU A 101 4.61 2.61 -18.50
CA LEU A 101 3.58 1.60 -18.37
C LEU A 101 3.52 0.86 -19.71
N ILE A 102 3.83 -0.44 -19.71
CA ILE A 102 3.59 -1.28 -20.88
C ILE A 102 2.07 -1.37 -21.00
N GLN A 103 1.48 -0.63 -21.93
CA GLN A 103 0.10 -0.84 -22.35
C GLN A 103 0.11 -2.03 -23.32
N VAL A 104 -0.45 -3.16 -22.87
CA VAL A 104 -0.74 -4.34 -23.70
C VAL A 104 -2.16 -4.20 -24.24
#